data_AF-A0A660SDE9-F1
#
_entry.id   AF-A0A660SDE9-F1
#
_cell.length_a   1.000
_cell.length_b   1.000
_cell.length_c   1.000
_cell.angle_alpha   90.00
_cell.angle_beta   90.00
_cell.angle_gamma   90.00
#
_symmetry.space_group_name_H-M   'P 1'
#
loop_
_entity.id
_entity.type
_entity.pdbx_description
1 polymer ?
#
loop_
_entity_poly.entity_id
_entity_poly.type
_entity_poly.pdbx_seq_one_letter_code
_entity_poly.pdbx_strand_id
1 'polypeptide(L)'
;PISNYGYHPPIDKWRISNYRYPISAKFEQYLCIVYDPIKNLKTWVNIKEIEENFYTSIVMSDSMKTPDSFFVDIFCFTNSRKRKVYKEPQNDADFIILTKYKFKYLLLKIIEQRNGFIKVGSFHLDYNTDKITIEPLGWVRIRNDQGMLMIWINDVDLY
;
A
#
# COMPACT_ATOMS: atom_id res chain seq x y z
N PRO A 1 -38.28 8.05 3.75
CA PRO A 1 -38.00 8.68 2.44
C PRO A 1 -36.50 8.98 2.28
N ILE A 2 -35.88 8.20 1.39
CA ILE A 2 -34.61 8.40 0.66
C ILE A 2 -33.32 8.65 1.49
N SER A 3 -32.47 7.62 1.43
CA SER A 3 -31.07 7.46 1.86
C SER A 3 -30.15 8.70 1.76
N ASN A 4 -29.39 8.95 2.83
CA ASN A 4 -28.34 9.98 2.97
C ASN A 4 -26.97 9.59 2.38
N TYR A 5 -26.88 8.54 1.57
CA TYR A 5 -25.64 8.26 0.81
C TYR A 5 -25.67 9.03 -0.51
N GLY A 6 -25.35 10.32 -0.41
CA GLY A 6 -25.15 11.20 -1.55
C GLY A 6 -24.06 10.64 -2.47
N TYR A 7 -24.44 10.45 -3.74
CA TYR A 7 -23.61 10.42 -4.93
C TYR A 7 -22.18 9.86 -4.77
N HIS A 8 -22.01 8.57 -5.04
CA HIS A 8 -20.69 8.01 -5.33
C HIS A 8 -20.32 8.41 -6.77
N PRO A 9 -19.26 9.19 -7.02
CA PRO A 9 -18.72 9.30 -8.36
C PRO A 9 -18.32 7.89 -8.83
N PRO A 10 -18.56 7.52 -10.10
CA PRO A 10 -18.08 6.27 -10.63
C PRO A 10 -16.56 6.21 -10.45
N ILE A 11 -16.07 5.09 -9.93
CA ILE A 11 -14.66 4.78 -9.63
C ILE A 11 -13.78 4.77 -10.92
N ASP A 12 -14.34 5.17 -12.05
CA ASP A 12 -13.76 5.06 -13.40
C ASP A 12 -12.75 6.15 -13.77
N LYS A 13 -12.51 7.15 -12.91
CA LYS A 13 -11.56 8.24 -13.21
C LYS A 13 -10.16 8.09 -12.60
N TRP A 14 -9.88 6.99 -11.93
CA TRP A 14 -8.57 6.75 -11.32
C TRP A 14 -7.81 5.75 -12.19
N ARG A 15 -6.85 6.24 -12.98
CA ARG A 15 -5.93 5.34 -13.67
C ARG A 15 -4.89 4.89 -12.66
N ILE A 16 -4.97 3.62 -12.26
CA ILE A 16 -3.80 2.92 -11.70
C ILE A 16 -2.83 2.79 -12.87
N SER A 17 -1.95 3.77 -12.99
CA SER A 17 -1.12 3.94 -14.19
C SER A 17 -0.03 2.87 -14.30
N ASN A 18 0.34 2.19 -13.20
CA ASN A 18 1.27 1.07 -13.23
C ASN A 18 1.11 0.12 -12.02
N TYR A 19 0.94 -1.19 -12.26
CA TYR A 19 1.21 -2.21 -11.24
C TYR A 19 2.71 -2.49 -11.22
N ARG A 20 3.44 -1.98 -10.22
CA ARG A 20 4.88 -2.23 -10.07
C ARG A 20 5.12 -3.25 -8.97
N TYR A 21 5.90 -4.28 -9.28
CA TYR A 21 6.24 -5.33 -8.32
C TYR A 21 6.87 -4.74 -7.04
N PRO A 22 6.42 -5.12 -5.83
CA PRO A 22 7.00 -4.69 -4.59
C PRO A 22 8.47 -5.07 -4.55
N ILE A 23 9.28 -4.08 -4.20
CA ILE A 23 10.70 -4.30 -3.99
C ILE A 23 10.91 -4.61 -2.52
N SER A 24 11.37 -5.83 -2.26
CA SER A 24 11.54 -6.38 -0.92
C SER A 24 12.97 -6.28 -0.40
N ALA A 25 13.96 -6.05 -1.26
CA ALA A 25 15.34 -5.85 -0.84
C ALA A 25 16.14 -5.20 -1.97
N LYS A 26 17.25 -4.56 -1.60
CA LYS A 26 18.28 -4.09 -2.53
C LYS A 26 19.61 -4.64 -2.05
N PHE A 27 20.39 -5.19 -2.98
CA PHE A 27 21.76 -5.59 -2.76
C PHE A 27 22.59 -5.07 -3.92
N GLU A 28 23.44 -4.08 -3.65
CA GLU A 28 24.23 -3.38 -4.67
C GLU A 28 23.36 -2.88 -5.84
N GLN A 29 23.59 -3.42 -7.04
CA GLN A 29 22.88 -3.09 -8.29
C GLN A 29 21.68 -4.00 -8.56
N TYR A 30 21.26 -4.83 -7.60
CA TYR A 30 20.14 -5.74 -7.74
C TYR A 30 18.98 -5.36 -6.83
N LEU A 31 17.77 -5.49 -7.36
CA LEU A 31 16.52 -5.36 -6.61
C LEU A 31 15.87 -6.74 -6.51
N CYS A 32 15.39 -7.09 -5.32
CA CYS A 32 14.58 -8.29 -5.12
C CYS A 32 13.10 -7.92 -5.27
N ILE A 33 12.51 -8.27 -6.41
CA ILE A 33 11.09 -8.03 -6.68
C ILE A 33 10.26 -9.24 -6.23
N VAL A 34 9.08 -8.98 -5.68
CA VAL A 34 8.09 -10.01 -5.34
C VAL A 34 7.04 -10.04 -6.44
N TYR A 35 7.05 -11.08 -7.26
CA TYR A 35 6.13 -11.19 -8.41
C TYR A 35 4.86 -11.98 -8.11
N ASP A 36 4.88 -12.85 -7.09
CA ASP A 36 3.69 -13.46 -6.52
C ASP A 36 3.73 -13.30 -5.00
N PRO A 37 3.03 -12.30 -4.43
CA PRO A 37 3.05 -12.05 -3.00
C PRO A 37 2.27 -13.11 -2.21
N ILE A 38 1.29 -13.80 -2.83
CA ILE A 38 0.53 -14.88 -2.19
C ILE A 38 1.42 -16.09 -1.95
N LYS A 39 2.23 -16.45 -2.95
CA LYS A 39 3.17 -17.57 -2.87
C LYS A 39 4.57 -17.15 -2.39
N ASN A 40 4.78 -15.87 -2.09
CA ASN A 40 6.07 -15.29 -1.73
C ASN A 40 7.18 -15.59 -2.75
N LEU A 41 6.84 -15.63 -4.05
CA LEU A 41 7.82 -15.86 -5.10
C LEU A 41 8.55 -14.57 -5.46
N LYS A 42 9.87 -14.69 -5.58
CA LYS A 42 10.78 -13.55 -5.73
C LYS A 42 11.79 -13.80 -6.83
N THR A 43 12.26 -12.72 -7.43
CA THR A 43 13.41 -12.76 -8.33
C THR A 43 14.30 -11.55 -8.11
N TRP A 44 15.56 -11.68 -8.50
CA TRP A 44 16.52 -10.59 -8.48
C TRP A 44 16.69 -10.04 -9.88
N VAL A 45 16.61 -8.72 -10.00
CA VAL A 45 16.71 -8.00 -11.27
C VAL A 45 17.79 -6.94 -11.16
N ASN A 46 18.59 -6.77 -12.22
CA ASN A 46 19.62 -5.75 -12.28
C ASN A 46 19.00 -4.38 -12.56
N ILE A 47 19.36 -3.37 -11.78
CA ILE A 47 18.83 -2.00 -11.93
C ILE A 47 19.14 -1.44 -13.32
N LYS A 48 20.36 -1.66 -13.84
CA LYS A 48 20.79 -1.12 -15.13
C LYS A 48 19.97 -1.68 -16.29
N GLU A 49 19.71 -3.00 -16.28
CA GLU A 49 18.90 -3.67 -17.31
C GLU A 49 17.47 -3.15 -17.36
N ILE A 50 16.92 -2.74 -16.21
CA ILE A 50 15.59 -2.13 -16.13
C ILE A 50 15.64 -0.70 -16.67
N GLU A 51 16.62 0.10 -16.24
CA GLU A 51 16.76 1.51 -16.64
C GLU A 51 17.02 1.68 -18.15
N GLU A 52 17.63 0.70 -18.81
CA GLU A 52 17.81 0.67 -20.27
C GLU A 52 16.49 0.70 -21.04
N ASN A 53 15.44 0.10 -20.50
CA ASN A 53 14.16 -0.11 -21.20
C ASN A 53 12.99 0.66 -20.57
N PHE A 54 13.12 1.11 -19.31
CA PHE A 54 12.01 1.69 -18.55
C PHE A 54 12.45 2.83 -17.63
N TYR A 55 11.64 3.91 -17.61
CA TYR A 55 11.76 4.93 -16.58
C TYR A 55 11.23 4.40 -15.23
N THR A 56 12.14 4.16 -14.29
CA THR A 56 11.84 3.38 -13.08
C THR A 56 11.89 4.23 -11.81
N SER A 57 10.74 4.72 -11.37
CA SER A 57 10.51 5.03 -9.95
C SER A 57 10.63 3.76 -9.11
N ILE A 58 11.73 3.66 -8.35
CA ILE A 58 12.00 2.57 -7.40
C ILE A 58 11.44 2.97 -6.05
N VAL A 59 10.41 2.27 -5.59
CA VAL A 59 9.89 2.41 -4.22
C VAL A 59 10.16 1.13 -3.45
N MET A 60 11.06 1.20 -2.49
CA MET A 60 11.26 0.10 -1.55
C MET A 60 10.11 0.13 -0.55
N SER A 61 9.47 -1.01 -0.29
CA SER A 61 8.43 -1.09 0.75
C SER A 61 8.95 -0.65 2.13
N ASP A 62 10.26 -0.80 2.35
CA ASP A 62 10.95 -0.42 3.57
C ASP A 62 11.61 0.98 3.50
N SER A 63 11.30 1.84 2.51
CA SER A 63 11.92 3.18 2.36
C SER A 63 11.11 4.31 3.01
N MET A 64 11.77 5.03 3.93
CA MET A 64 11.22 6.18 4.67
C MET A 64 10.82 7.41 3.82
N LYS A 65 11.04 7.39 2.50
CA LYS A 65 10.65 8.46 1.58
C LYS A 65 9.80 7.91 0.45
N THR A 66 8.65 7.32 0.80
CA THR A 66 7.67 6.95 -0.22
C THR A 66 7.00 8.22 -0.74
N PRO A 67 7.04 8.52 -2.06
CA PRO A 67 6.49 9.77 -2.59
C PRO A 67 4.99 9.96 -2.37
N ASP A 68 4.53 11.21 -2.47
CA ASP A 68 3.15 11.63 -2.18
C ASP A 68 2.09 11.06 -3.15
N SER A 69 2.47 10.43 -4.27
CA SER A 69 1.53 9.79 -5.20
C SER A 69 1.21 8.32 -4.86
N PHE A 70 1.95 7.70 -3.93
CA PHE A 70 1.83 6.26 -3.69
C PHE A 70 0.80 5.89 -2.63
N PHE A 71 -0.03 4.91 -2.95
CA PHE A 71 -1.02 4.31 -2.06
C PHE A 71 -0.64 2.87 -1.75
N VAL A 72 -1.17 2.32 -0.67
CA VAL A 72 -0.96 0.93 -0.29
C VAL A 72 -2.23 0.12 -0.34
N ASP A 73 -2.11 -1.12 -0.81
CA ASP A 73 -3.08 -2.17 -0.53
C ASP A 73 -2.48 -3.11 0.51
N ILE A 74 -3.26 -3.43 1.54
CA ILE A 74 -2.84 -4.36 2.59
C ILE A 74 -3.27 -5.75 2.18
N PHE A 75 -2.30 -6.65 2.03
CA PHE A 75 -2.56 -8.04 1.73
C PHE A 75 -3.26 -8.76 2.87
N CYS A 76 -4.29 -9.52 2.52
CA CYS A 76 -5.00 -10.37 3.45
C CYS A 76 -4.41 -11.79 3.45
N PHE A 77 -3.19 -12.00 3.97
CA PHE A 77 -2.58 -13.34 4.05
C PHE A 77 -2.96 -14.12 5.31
N THR A 78 -4.26 -14.22 5.57
CA THR A 78 -4.80 -15.26 6.45
C THR A 78 -6.14 -15.71 5.88
N ASN A 79 -6.52 -16.97 6.12
CA ASN A 79 -7.83 -17.55 5.77
C ASN A 79 -9.03 -16.69 6.24
N SER A 80 -8.79 -15.68 7.08
CA SER A 80 -9.77 -14.75 7.62
C SER A 80 -10.17 -13.60 6.68
N ARG A 81 -9.42 -13.30 5.60
CA ARG A 81 -9.61 -12.14 4.69
C ARG A 81 -9.66 -10.76 5.37
N LYS A 82 -9.26 -10.64 6.64
CA LYS A 82 -9.37 -9.42 7.45
C LYS A 82 -8.08 -8.59 7.37
N ARG A 83 -8.22 -7.29 7.09
CA ARG A 83 -7.12 -6.31 7.20
C ARG A 83 -6.96 -5.89 8.66
N LYS A 84 -5.81 -6.20 9.27
CA LYS A 84 -5.48 -5.82 10.65
C LYS A 84 -4.64 -4.56 10.67
N VAL A 85 -4.90 -3.71 11.66
CA VAL A 85 -4.10 -2.50 11.92
C VAL A 85 -3.85 -2.39 13.41
N TYR A 86 -2.57 -2.24 13.76
CA TYR A 86 -2.06 -2.14 15.11
C TYR A 86 -2.14 -0.69 15.61
N LYS A 87 -2.38 -0.51 16.91
CA LYS A 87 -2.35 0.83 17.52
C LYS A 87 -0.94 1.42 17.53
N GLU A 88 0.08 0.57 17.62
CA GLU A 88 1.49 0.93 17.72
C GLU A 88 2.35 0.04 16.80
N PRO A 89 3.55 0.50 16.37
CA PRO A 89 4.43 -0.24 15.46
C PRO A 89 5.24 -1.33 16.20
N GLN A 90 4.53 -2.25 16.85
CA GLN A 90 5.10 -3.39 17.59
C GLN A 90 4.24 -4.65 17.38
N ASN A 91 4.86 -5.82 17.49
CA ASN A 91 4.22 -7.09 17.13
C ASN A 91 3.11 -7.53 18.09
N ASP A 92 3.22 -7.12 19.36
CA ASP A 92 2.34 -7.45 20.48
C ASP A 92 1.29 -6.36 20.77
N ALA A 93 1.27 -5.28 19.99
CA ALA A 93 0.25 -4.25 20.13
C ALA A 93 -1.16 -4.78 19.85
N ASP A 94 -2.13 -4.18 20.55
CA ASP A 94 -3.53 -4.28 20.20
C ASP A 94 -3.75 -3.96 18.72
N PHE A 95 -4.62 -4.74 18.07
CA PHE A 95 -5.03 -4.50 16.70
C PHE A 95 -6.55 -4.40 16.56
N ILE A 96 -6.97 -3.65 15.56
CA ILE A 96 -8.35 -3.62 15.07
C ILE A 96 -8.44 -4.27 13.69
N ILE A 97 -9.63 -4.78 13.37
CA ILE A 97 -9.94 -5.25 12.01
C ILE A 97 -10.60 -4.09 11.28
N LEU A 98 -9.92 -3.50 10.30
CA LEU A 98 -10.46 -2.35 9.56
C LEU A 98 -11.71 -2.72 8.77
N THR A 99 -11.70 -3.88 8.12
CA THR A 99 -12.81 -4.31 7.28
C THR A 99 -12.78 -5.81 7.05
N LYS A 100 -13.97 -6.41 6.92
CA LYS A 100 -14.16 -7.76 6.36
C LYS A 100 -14.41 -7.72 4.84
N TYR A 101 -14.68 -6.53 4.29
CA TYR A 101 -15.02 -6.28 2.90
C TYR A 101 -13.81 -5.70 2.14
N LYS A 102 -13.51 -6.30 0.98
CA LYS A 102 -12.33 -5.98 0.14
C LYS A 102 -12.25 -4.52 -0.31
N PHE A 103 -13.39 -3.82 -0.40
CA PHE A 103 -13.49 -2.51 -1.06
C PHE A 103 -13.83 -1.32 -0.14
N LYS A 104 -13.94 -1.51 1.20
CA LYS A 104 -14.32 -0.40 2.10
C LYS A 104 -13.29 0.74 2.12
N TYR A 105 -12.02 0.41 1.99
CA TYR A 105 -10.91 1.36 1.91
C TYR A 105 -10.13 1.04 0.64
N LEU A 106 -10.53 1.69 -0.45
CA LEU A 106 -9.92 1.49 -1.77
C LEU A 106 -8.49 2.02 -1.82
N LEU A 107 -8.20 3.07 -1.04
CA LEU A 107 -6.94 3.79 -1.09
C LEU A 107 -6.48 4.10 0.32
N LEU A 108 -5.36 3.51 0.71
CA LEU A 108 -4.71 3.79 1.97
C LEU A 108 -3.43 4.55 1.70
N LYS A 109 -3.29 5.72 2.33
CA LYS A 109 -2.09 6.54 2.20
C LYS A 109 -1.09 6.19 3.29
N ILE A 110 0.20 6.10 2.94
CA ILE A 110 1.27 5.98 3.94
C ILE A 110 1.46 7.35 4.59
N ILE A 111 1.36 7.40 5.92
CA ILE A 111 1.56 8.62 6.73
C ILE A 111 3.00 8.67 7.25
N GLU A 112 3.47 7.56 7.80
CA GLU A 112 4.81 7.44 8.37
C GLU A 112 5.26 5.98 8.35
N GLN A 113 6.57 5.73 8.48
CA GLN A 113 7.14 4.38 8.56
C GLN A 113 8.09 4.30 9.76
N ARG A 114 7.98 3.22 10.54
CA ARG A 114 8.81 2.99 11.73
C ARG A 114 8.91 1.50 12.04
N ASN A 115 10.10 1.01 12.39
CA ASN A 115 10.34 -0.35 12.92
C ASN A 115 9.75 -1.51 12.06
N GLY A 116 9.73 -1.38 10.73
CA GLY A 116 9.13 -2.40 9.85
C GLY A 116 7.60 -2.34 9.77
N PHE A 117 6.99 -1.23 10.22
CA PHE A 117 5.59 -0.91 10.09
C PHE A 117 5.41 0.38 9.28
N ILE A 118 4.28 0.48 8.58
CA ILE A 118 3.78 1.72 8.01
C ILE A 118 2.51 2.15 8.74
N LYS A 119 2.40 3.41 9.09
CA LYS A 119 1.12 3.98 9.49
C LYS A 119 0.34 4.34 8.25
N VAL A 120 -0.90 3.89 8.21
CA VAL A 120 -1.80 4.12 7.08
C VAL A 120 -2.98 4.97 7.49
N GLY A 121 -3.51 5.73 6.53
CA GLY A 121 -4.74 6.49 6.70
C GLY A 121 -5.69 6.32 5.52
N SER A 122 -6.98 6.51 5.79
CA SER A 122 -8.00 6.60 4.75
C SER A 122 -7.84 7.93 4.02
N PHE A 123 -7.68 7.88 2.70
CA PHE A 123 -7.60 9.06 1.86
C PHE A 123 -9.00 9.56 1.50
N HIS A 124 -9.24 10.86 1.67
CA HIS A 124 -10.48 11.53 1.29
C HIS A 124 -10.14 12.76 0.42
N LEU A 125 -10.77 12.83 -0.75
CA LEU A 125 -10.73 13.99 -1.65
C LEU A 125 -12.10 14.63 -1.67
N ASP A 126 -12.17 15.90 -1.29
CA ASP A 126 -13.35 16.73 -1.46
C ASP A 126 -13.33 17.37 -2.86
N TYR A 127 -14.16 16.87 -3.77
CA TYR A 127 -14.24 17.33 -5.16
C TYR A 127 -14.76 18.77 -5.33
N ASN A 128 -15.33 19.38 -4.29
CA ASN A 128 -15.80 20.77 -4.37
C ASN A 128 -14.70 21.78 -3.98
N THR A 129 -13.75 21.34 -3.15
CA THR A 129 -12.70 22.22 -2.60
C THR A 129 -11.29 21.79 -2.99
N ASP A 130 -11.16 20.68 -3.73
CA ASP A 130 -9.92 19.95 -4.01
C ASP A 130 -9.09 19.66 -2.74
N LYS A 131 -9.75 19.66 -1.58
CA LYS A 131 -9.08 19.45 -0.30
C LYS A 131 -8.86 17.96 -0.08
N ILE A 132 -7.61 17.64 0.22
CA ILE A 132 -7.20 16.29 0.62
C ILE A 132 -7.16 16.21 2.15
N THR A 133 -7.80 15.20 2.71
CA THR A 133 -7.66 14.83 4.12
C THR A 133 -7.28 13.36 4.25
N ILE A 134 -6.48 13.06 5.27
CA ILE A 134 -6.02 11.71 5.57
C ILE A 134 -6.44 11.41 7.01
N GLU A 135 -7.35 10.45 7.19
CA GLU A 135 -7.78 9.97 8.50
C GLU A 135 -6.87 8.82 8.95
N PRO A 136 -6.04 8.98 10.01
CA PRO A 136 -5.14 7.91 10.45
C PRO A 136 -5.94 6.68 10.94
N LEU A 137 -5.58 5.51 10.44
CA LEU A 137 -6.22 4.24 10.82
C LEU A 137 -5.35 3.42 11.78
N GLY A 138 -4.02 3.57 11.69
CA GLY A 138 -3.03 2.94 12.56
C GLY A 138 -1.90 2.27 11.77
N TRP A 139 -1.22 1.30 12.38
CA TRP A 139 0.00 0.69 11.85
C TRP A 139 -0.23 -0.67 11.17
N VAL A 140 0.46 -0.90 10.08
CA VAL A 140 0.47 -2.17 9.34
C VAL A 140 1.90 -2.65 9.28
N ARG A 141 2.12 -3.90 9.64
CA ARG A 141 3.43 -4.52 9.50
C ARG A 141 3.74 -4.74 8.02
N ILE A 142 4.92 -4.35 7.57
CA ILE A 142 5.34 -4.48 6.16
C ILE A 142 5.54 -5.97 5.80
N ARG A 143 5.99 -6.78 6.76
CA ARG A 143 6.20 -8.23 6.62
C ARG A 143 5.56 -9.00 7.74
N ASN A 144 5.15 -10.25 7.53
CA ASN A 144 4.72 -11.11 8.63
C ASN A 144 5.91 -11.82 9.30
N ASP A 145 5.63 -12.70 10.27
CA ASP A 145 6.63 -13.48 11.00
C ASP A 145 7.44 -14.45 10.13
N GLN A 146 6.92 -14.79 8.95
CA GLN A 146 7.60 -15.63 7.97
C GLN A 146 8.43 -14.80 6.96
N GLY A 147 8.52 -13.48 7.15
CA GLY A 147 9.25 -12.57 6.27
C GLY A 147 8.54 -12.27 4.94
N MET A 148 7.29 -12.71 4.78
CA MET A 148 6.47 -12.45 3.59
C MET A 148 5.95 -11.02 3.63
N LEU A 149 5.96 -10.32 2.49
CA LEU A 149 5.39 -8.98 2.39
C LEU A 149 3.89 -9.00 2.66
N MET A 150 3.40 -7.98 3.36
CA MET A 150 2.00 -7.81 3.76
C MET A 150 1.35 -6.59 3.10
N ILE A 151 2.09 -5.82 2.31
CA ILE A 151 1.61 -4.64 1.61
C ILE A 151 2.03 -4.65 0.15
N TRP A 152 1.21 -4.04 -0.71
CA TRP A 152 1.53 -3.67 -2.08
C TRP A 152 1.48 -2.16 -2.22
N ILE A 153 2.34 -1.58 -3.06
CA ILE A 153 2.39 -0.15 -3.33
C ILE A 153 1.84 0.09 -4.74
N ASN A 154 0.87 0.99 -4.86
CA ASN A 154 0.27 1.41 -6.12
C ASN A 154 0.61 2.88 -6.36
N ASP A 155 1.10 3.19 -7.55
CA ASP A 155 1.15 4.56 -8.04
C ASP A 155 -0.20 4.88 -8.67
N VAL A 156 -0.82 5.96 -8.21
CA VAL A 156 -2.18 6.32 -8.61
C VAL A 156 -2.13 7.74 -9.15
N ASP A 157 -2.56 7.89 -10.40
CA ASP A 157 -2.76 9.21 -10.99
C ASP A 157 -4.12 9.75 -10.51
N LEU A 158 -4.07 10.88 -9.80
CA LEU A 158 -5.24 11.53 -9.22
C LEU A 158 -5.79 12.65 -10.12
N TYR A 159 -5.17 12.89 -11.28
CA TYR A 159 -5.47 13.99 -12.19
C TYR A 159 -6.19 13.53 -13.47
#